data_AF-A0A815FC60-F1
#
_entry.id   AF-A0A815FC60-F1
#
_cell.length_a   1.000
_cell.length_b   1.000
_cell.length_c   1.000
_cell.angle_alpha   90.00
_cell.angle_beta   90.00
_cell.angle_gamma   90.00
#
_symmetry.space_group_name_H-M   'P 1'
#
loop_
_entity.id
_entity.type
_entity.pdbx_description
1 polymer ?
#
loop_
_entity_poly.entity_id
_entity_poly.type
_entity_poly.pdbx_seq_one_letter_code
_entity_poly.pdbx_strand_id
1 'polypeptide(L)'
;MAKQSLNQIDDLIRRVNPENRDLIRRDIIQAIRHPHTALVLKISLYYFNDGSSKDLLCLTGTVAVTFKGRRYNIPIQIWLTDDYPSNPPMCYVRPTSDMYIAVSYNVESDGYIVIPYLTSWRHSSSDLANLISQMSDAFGILPPVYSYPSGTNATRTPIEPNGSTALHVASYQGRKEIVELLLQKGANHAIINKYNSTPLEEAKTDEIKQLIITRRKNTRFCSVTVEWILATNDADYQAHEYWKKLAAYGKDPKFYQFIDHIKRHYVEKDLKEIDGIDTIRYYFDRAIVKRDPLYLITAYTADTGFYSTLNVHLAQLRLENLTAEDNLSRAYLIAIIARHPKFDALSYVGTTYRGILITNDDLKQYKIGTRILTKTFSSTSKEMSVARRFVSSSGGDHRFDAICIYEIRNQNTALDIEKVSIYEDEQEVLILPYSAFKIIDIRRDESQIEINLKECEPWA
;
A
#
# COMPACT_ATOMS: atom_id res chain seq x y z
N MET A 1 -3.43 -38.94 15.33
CA MET A 1 -4.68 -38.60 16.04
C MET A 1 -5.77 -39.53 15.55
N ALA A 2 -6.61 -40.06 16.44
CA ALA A 2 -7.77 -40.85 16.05
C ALA A 2 -8.75 -39.95 15.25
N LYS A 3 -9.13 -40.38 14.04
CA LYS A 3 -10.14 -39.66 13.24
C LYS A 3 -11.48 -39.73 13.98
N GLN A 4 -12.24 -38.62 13.98
CA GLN A 4 -13.57 -38.53 14.60
C GLN A 4 -14.49 -39.64 14.08
N SER A 5 -15.26 -40.29 14.96
CA SER A 5 -16.10 -41.42 14.56
C SER A 5 -17.30 -40.96 13.73
N LEU A 6 -17.77 -41.81 12.81
CA LEU A 6 -18.94 -41.49 11.98
C LEU A 6 -20.19 -41.24 12.83
N ASN A 7 -20.37 -42.00 13.92
CA ASN A 7 -21.49 -41.82 14.84
C ASN A 7 -21.48 -40.43 15.50
N GLN A 8 -20.31 -39.93 15.91
CA GLN A 8 -20.18 -38.58 16.47
C GLN A 8 -20.53 -37.49 15.45
N ILE A 9 -20.10 -37.65 14.20
CA ILE A 9 -20.44 -36.71 13.11
C ILE A 9 -21.96 -36.72 12.88
N ASP A 10 -22.56 -37.90 12.79
CA ASP A 10 -24.00 -38.06 12.55
C ASP A 10 -24.85 -37.45 13.67
N ASP A 11 -24.41 -37.58 14.92
CA ASP A 11 -25.08 -36.98 16.08
C ASP A 11 -24.98 -35.45 16.08
N LEU A 12 -23.85 -34.87 15.69
CA LEU A 12 -23.70 -33.41 15.57
C LEU A 12 -24.59 -32.84 14.46
N ILE A 13 -24.62 -33.50 13.29
CA ILE A 13 -25.47 -33.07 12.17
C ILE A 13 -26.96 -33.16 12.53
N ARG A 14 -27.38 -34.21 13.26
CA ARG A 14 -28.76 -34.34 13.75
C ARG A 14 -29.19 -33.21 14.69
N ARG A 15 -28.28 -32.69 15.52
CA ARG A 15 -28.60 -31.60 16.47
C ARG A 15 -28.88 -30.28 15.77
N VAL A 16 -28.17 -29.99 14.67
CA VAL A 16 -28.38 -28.77 13.88
C VAL A 16 -29.51 -28.95 12.85
N ASN A 17 -29.75 -30.18 12.40
CA ASN A 17 -30.81 -30.59 11.48
C ASN A 17 -30.93 -29.72 10.21
N PRO A 18 -29.89 -29.65 9.36
CA PRO A 18 -29.92 -28.84 8.14
C PRO A 18 -30.78 -29.48 7.04
N GLU A 19 -31.32 -28.65 6.12
CA GLU A 19 -32.20 -29.10 5.04
C GLU A 19 -31.53 -30.14 4.11
N ASN A 20 -30.27 -29.93 3.74
CA ASN A 20 -29.51 -30.79 2.82
C ASN A 20 -28.64 -31.82 3.56
N ARG A 21 -29.20 -32.51 4.56
CA ARG A 21 -28.46 -33.35 5.52
C ARG A 21 -27.52 -34.38 4.89
N ASP A 22 -27.96 -35.12 3.88
CA ASP A 22 -27.14 -36.18 3.25
C ASP A 22 -25.94 -35.62 2.48
N LEU A 23 -26.14 -34.50 1.80
CA LEU A 23 -25.12 -33.80 1.04
C LEU A 23 -24.06 -33.18 1.99
N ILE A 24 -24.53 -32.47 3.03
CA ILE A 24 -23.67 -31.90 4.08
C ILE A 24 -22.84 -32.99 4.76
N ARG A 25 -23.49 -34.11 5.11
CA ARG A 25 -22.82 -35.26 5.72
C ARG A 25 -21.71 -35.80 4.82
N ARG A 26 -21.99 -35.99 3.53
CA ARG A 26 -21.02 -36.47 2.56
C ARG A 26 -19.81 -35.53 2.48
N ASP A 27 -20.06 -34.23 2.31
CA ASP A 27 -19.00 -33.23 2.14
C ASP A 27 -18.13 -33.10 3.41
N ILE A 28 -18.75 -33.11 4.60
CA ILE A 28 -18.04 -33.12 5.89
C ILE A 28 -17.14 -34.36 6.02
N ILE A 29 -17.66 -35.55 5.69
CA ILE A 29 -16.90 -36.80 5.79
C ILE A 29 -15.72 -36.77 4.83
N GLN A 30 -15.93 -36.30 3.59
CA GLN A 30 -14.87 -36.16 2.60
C GLN A 30 -13.81 -35.15 3.06
N ALA A 31 -14.22 -34.01 3.62
CA ALA A 31 -13.32 -33.00 4.17
C ALA A 31 -12.46 -33.54 5.32
N ILE A 32 -13.06 -34.18 6.32
CA ILE A 32 -12.35 -34.74 7.48
C ILE A 32 -11.42 -35.90 7.08
N ARG A 33 -11.82 -36.69 6.07
CA ARG A 33 -11.01 -37.82 5.59
C ARG A 33 -9.93 -37.41 4.59
N HIS A 34 -9.96 -36.16 4.11
CA HIS A 34 -9.04 -35.66 3.09
C HIS A 34 -7.57 -35.78 3.56
N PRO A 35 -6.65 -36.26 2.71
CA PRO A 35 -5.26 -36.57 3.09
C PRO A 35 -4.44 -35.36 3.55
N HIS A 36 -4.86 -34.15 3.16
CA HIS A 36 -4.22 -32.90 3.56
C HIS A 36 -4.84 -32.27 4.81
N THR A 37 -5.62 -32.99 5.62
CA THR A 37 -6.30 -32.36 6.77
C THR A 37 -6.14 -33.11 8.08
N ALA A 38 -6.29 -32.33 9.16
CA ALA A 38 -6.58 -32.82 10.50
C ALA A 38 -7.76 -32.01 11.07
N LEU A 39 -8.89 -32.04 10.36
CA LEU A 39 -10.12 -31.34 10.74
C LEU A 39 -11.00 -32.21 11.65
N VAL A 40 -11.70 -31.56 12.58
CA VAL A 40 -12.77 -32.15 13.38
C VAL A 40 -14.03 -31.30 13.29
N LEU A 41 -15.20 -31.95 13.29
CA LEU A 41 -16.50 -31.29 13.33
C LEU A 41 -16.90 -30.95 14.77
N LYS A 42 -17.37 -29.72 14.96
CA LYS A 42 -17.97 -29.25 16.21
C LYS A 42 -19.23 -28.43 15.90
N ILE A 43 -20.09 -28.27 16.90
CA ILE A 43 -21.10 -27.21 16.92
C ILE A 43 -20.51 -26.08 17.73
N SER A 44 -20.51 -24.89 17.16
CA SER A 44 -19.94 -23.69 17.77
C SER A 44 -20.86 -22.50 17.55
N LEU A 45 -20.94 -21.61 18.53
CA LEU A 45 -21.66 -20.35 18.42
C LEU A 45 -20.89 -19.41 17.50
N TYR A 46 -21.52 -18.97 16.41
CA TYR A 46 -21.03 -17.99 15.46
C TYR A 46 -21.70 -16.64 15.69
N TYR A 47 -20.97 -15.53 15.54
CA TYR A 47 -21.50 -14.17 15.65
C TYR A 47 -21.48 -13.51 14.26
N PHE A 48 -22.64 -13.06 13.80
CA PHE A 48 -22.80 -12.39 12.51
C PHE A 48 -22.57 -10.88 12.64
N ASN A 49 -22.30 -10.24 11.50
CA ASN A 49 -22.02 -8.80 11.44
C ASN A 49 -23.23 -7.93 11.83
N ASP A 50 -24.44 -8.47 11.82
CA ASP A 50 -25.66 -7.79 12.29
C ASP A 50 -25.83 -7.86 13.82
N GLY A 51 -24.87 -8.46 14.54
CA GLY A 51 -24.89 -8.64 15.98
C GLY A 51 -25.67 -9.88 16.44
N SER A 52 -26.28 -10.64 15.53
CA SER A 52 -26.93 -11.90 15.86
C SER A 52 -25.91 -13.02 16.08
N SER A 53 -26.32 -14.09 16.76
CA SER A 53 -25.48 -15.26 16.98
C SER A 53 -26.25 -16.56 16.78
N LYS A 54 -25.60 -17.60 16.25
CA LYS A 54 -26.23 -18.90 16.00
C LYS A 54 -25.25 -20.05 16.15
N ASP A 55 -25.73 -21.18 16.66
CA ASP A 55 -24.99 -22.44 16.67
C ASP A 55 -24.90 -23.01 15.26
N LEU A 56 -23.68 -23.10 14.73
CA LEU A 56 -23.39 -23.61 13.40
C LEU A 56 -22.46 -24.82 13.45
N LEU A 57 -22.53 -25.65 12.40
CA LEU A 57 -21.54 -26.69 12.16
C LEU A 57 -20.22 -26.04 11.73
N CYS A 58 -19.15 -26.32 12.47
CA CYS A 58 -17.81 -25.79 12.23
C CYS A 58 -16.80 -26.93 12.12
N LEU A 59 -16.11 -27.02 10.99
CA LEU A 59 -14.89 -27.82 10.85
C LEU A 59 -13.71 -26.99 11.35
N THR A 60 -13.00 -27.48 12.35
CA THR A 60 -11.83 -26.80 12.92
C THR A 60 -10.64 -27.74 12.99
N GLY A 61 -9.45 -27.25 12.70
CA GLY A 61 -8.24 -28.07 12.67
C GLY A 61 -7.19 -27.45 11.76
N THR A 62 -6.41 -28.29 11.07
CA THR A 62 -5.36 -27.81 10.16
C THR A 62 -5.47 -28.36 8.75
N VAL A 63 -5.07 -27.56 7.77
CA VAL A 63 -4.78 -27.97 6.38
C VAL A 63 -3.27 -28.04 6.18
N ALA A 64 -2.79 -29.16 5.66
CA ALA A 64 -1.39 -29.37 5.34
C ALA A 64 -1.04 -28.72 4.00
N VAL A 65 0.04 -27.95 3.99
CA VAL A 65 0.48 -27.13 2.87
C VAL A 65 1.97 -27.36 2.63
N THR A 66 2.39 -27.45 1.36
CA THR A 66 3.81 -27.52 1.00
C THR A 66 4.29 -26.16 0.53
N PHE A 67 5.20 -25.53 1.28
CA PHE A 67 5.79 -24.23 0.94
C PHE A 67 7.31 -24.33 1.00
N LYS A 68 7.99 -23.92 -0.08
CA LYS A 68 9.46 -23.98 -0.21
C LYS A 68 10.06 -25.35 0.17
N GLY A 69 9.42 -26.43 -0.28
CA GLY A 69 9.87 -27.82 -0.04
C GLY A 69 9.62 -28.34 1.38
N ARG A 70 8.98 -27.58 2.27
CA ARG A 70 8.62 -28.00 3.62
C ARG A 70 7.10 -28.07 3.78
N ARG A 71 6.64 -29.03 4.59
CA ARG A 71 5.22 -29.23 4.89
C ARG A 71 4.84 -28.51 6.20
N TYR A 72 3.86 -27.64 6.13
CA TYR A 72 3.30 -26.87 7.25
C TYR A 72 1.83 -27.28 7.48
N ASN A 73 1.33 -27.11 8.70
CA ASN A 73 -0.07 -27.36 9.04
C ASN A 73 -0.73 -26.04 9.42
N ILE A 74 -1.49 -25.48 8.49
CA ILE A 74 -2.13 -24.17 8.61
C ILE A 74 -3.45 -24.34 9.38
N PRO A 75 -3.63 -23.68 10.53
CA PRO A 75 -4.85 -23.77 11.31
C PRO A 75 -6.00 -23.01 10.66
N ILE A 76 -7.13 -23.69 10.44
CA ILE A 76 -8.31 -23.13 9.78
C ILE A 76 -9.62 -23.47 10.51
N GLN A 77 -10.66 -22.70 10.18
CA GLN A 77 -12.05 -22.95 10.51
C GLN A 77 -12.92 -22.78 9.26
N ILE A 78 -13.84 -23.73 9.04
CA ILE A 78 -14.83 -23.70 7.96
C ILE A 78 -16.21 -23.79 8.61
N TRP A 79 -17.00 -22.74 8.46
CA TRP A 79 -18.33 -22.60 9.03
C TRP A 79 -19.37 -22.87 7.95
N LEU A 80 -20.28 -23.79 8.23
CA LEU A 80 -21.39 -24.13 7.34
C LEU A 80 -22.62 -23.32 7.78
N THR A 81 -23.05 -22.40 6.93
CA THR A 81 -24.27 -21.60 7.09
C THR A 81 -25.51 -22.42 6.70
N ASP A 82 -26.70 -21.93 7.05
CA ASP A 82 -27.96 -22.66 6.81
C ASP A 82 -28.27 -22.85 5.32
N ASP A 83 -27.76 -21.96 4.48
CA ASP A 83 -27.90 -21.96 3.03
C ASP A 83 -26.81 -22.79 2.32
N TYR A 84 -25.91 -23.43 3.07
CA TYR A 84 -24.98 -24.39 2.50
C TYR A 84 -25.73 -25.65 2.01
N PRO A 85 -25.43 -26.19 0.81
CA PRO A 85 -24.33 -25.82 -0.10
C PRO A 85 -24.70 -24.84 -1.21
N SER A 86 -25.90 -24.25 -1.22
CA SER A 86 -26.30 -23.25 -2.23
C SER A 86 -25.32 -22.07 -2.25
N ASN A 87 -24.87 -21.64 -1.06
CA ASN A 87 -23.81 -20.67 -0.88
C ASN A 87 -22.53 -21.30 -0.31
N PRO A 88 -21.35 -20.69 -0.57
CA PRO A 88 -20.08 -21.20 -0.06
C PRO A 88 -20.01 -21.10 1.48
N PRO A 89 -19.19 -21.96 2.12
CA PRO A 89 -18.95 -21.87 3.54
C PRO A 89 -18.08 -20.66 3.89
N MET A 90 -18.21 -20.13 5.11
CA MET A 90 -17.34 -19.06 5.60
C MET A 90 -16.05 -19.65 6.16
N CYS A 91 -14.91 -19.22 5.65
CA CYS A 91 -13.63 -19.84 5.92
C CYS A 91 -12.67 -18.85 6.59
N TYR A 92 -11.96 -19.27 7.63
CA TYR A 92 -11.02 -18.44 8.37
C TYR A 92 -9.72 -19.18 8.63
N VAL A 93 -8.60 -18.46 8.58
CA VAL A 93 -7.34 -18.89 9.19
C VAL A 93 -7.36 -18.48 10.66
N ARG A 94 -6.95 -19.40 11.53
CA ARG A 94 -6.96 -19.20 12.98
C ARG A 94 -5.54 -19.38 13.53
N PRO A 95 -4.67 -18.36 13.44
CA PRO A 95 -3.30 -18.47 13.91
C PRO A 95 -3.25 -18.93 15.36
N THR A 96 -2.28 -19.78 15.70
CA THR A 96 -1.91 -20.05 17.09
C THR A 96 -1.21 -18.83 17.68
N SER A 97 -0.98 -18.81 19.00
CA SER A 97 -0.35 -17.68 19.70
C SER A 97 1.05 -17.33 19.19
N ASP A 98 1.72 -18.28 18.54
CA ASP A 98 3.03 -18.16 17.91
C ASP A 98 2.97 -17.93 16.39
N MET A 99 1.80 -17.57 15.84
CA MET A 99 1.62 -17.24 14.43
C MET A 99 0.97 -15.88 14.24
N TYR A 100 1.19 -15.28 13.07
CA TYR A 100 0.49 -14.07 12.64
C TYR A 100 -0.10 -14.27 11.25
N ILE A 101 -1.23 -13.62 10.98
CA ILE A 101 -1.85 -13.59 9.65
C ILE A 101 -1.00 -12.73 8.72
N ALA A 102 -0.65 -13.29 7.57
CA ALA A 102 -0.09 -12.55 6.46
C ALA A 102 -1.22 -12.22 5.48
N VAL A 103 -1.68 -10.97 5.57
CA VAL A 103 -2.73 -10.44 4.69
C VAL A 103 -2.28 -10.56 3.24
N SER A 104 -3.17 -11.10 2.40
CA SER A 104 -2.89 -11.37 1.00
C SER A 104 -4.17 -11.38 0.17
N TYR A 105 -4.05 -11.63 -1.13
CA TYR A 105 -5.21 -11.83 -2.00
C TYR A 105 -6.05 -13.07 -1.62
N ASN A 106 -5.49 -14.00 -0.84
CA ASN A 106 -6.20 -15.20 -0.38
C ASN A 106 -6.80 -15.05 1.02
N VAL A 107 -6.35 -14.09 1.82
CA VAL A 107 -6.71 -13.96 3.26
C VAL A 107 -6.72 -12.49 3.70
N GLU A 108 -7.82 -12.06 4.31
CA GLU A 108 -8.01 -10.70 4.85
C GLU A 108 -7.38 -10.51 6.25
N SER A 109 -7.38 -9.27 6.76
CA SER A 109 -6.74 -8.91 8.05
C SER A 109 -7.34 -9.60 9.28
N ASP A 110 -8.61 -9.97 9.23
CA ASP A 110 -9.30 -10.72 10.28
C ASP A 110 -9.13 -12.25 10.13
N GLY A 111 -8.40 -12.69 9.11
CA GLY A 111 -8.17 -14.09 8.79
C GLY A 111 -9.21 -14.70 7.86
N TYR A 112 -10.19 -13.93 7.36
CA TYR A 112 -11.18 -14.42 6.40
C TYR A 112 -10.52 -14.88 5.10
N ILE A 113 -10.82 -16.09 4.65
CA ILE A 113 -10.22 -16.72 3.47
C ILE A 113 -11.04 -16.36 2.23
N VAL A 114 -10.39 -15.71 1.27
CA VAL A 114 -10.97 -15.25 0.00
C VAL A 114 -10.18 -15.85 -1.15
N ILE A 115 -10.49 -17.11 -1.52
CA ILE A 115 -9.87 -17.77 -2.68
C ILE A 115 -10.85 -17.83 -3.87
N PRO A 116 -10.36 -17.86 -5.13
CA PRO A 116 -11.23 -17.87 -6.31
C PRO A 116 -12.33 -18.94 -6.26
N TYR A 117 -12.01 -20.12 -5.74
CA TYR A 117 -12.96 -21.23 -5.60
C TYR A 117 -14.18 -20.90 -4.74
N LEU A 118 -14.03 -20.09 -3.68
CA LEU A 118 -15.15 -19.62 -2.85
C LEU A 118 -15.99 -18.56 -3.60
N THR A 119 -15.33 -17.66 -4.35
CA THR A 119 -16.03 -16.61 -5.11
C THR A 119 -16.80 -17.13 -6.31
N SER A 120 -16.40 -18.27 -6.88
CA SER A 120 -17.06 -18.93 -8.01
C SER A 120 -17.81 -20.20 -7.61
N TRP A 121 -18.20 -20.33 -6.33
CA TRP A 121 -18.84 -21.52 -5.78
C TRP A 121 -20.15 -21.85 -6.51
N ARG A 122 -20.34 -23.13 -6.84
CA ARG A 122 -21.57 -23.65 -7.46
C ARG A 122 -21.93 -24.98 -6.80
N HIS A 123 -23.05 -25.05 -6.09
CA HIS A 123 -23.47 -26.24 -5.32
C HIS A 123 -23.50 -27.55 -6.14
N SER A 124 -23.67 -27.48 -7.47
CA SER A 124 -23.68 -28.63 -8.37
C SER A 124 -22.29 -29.22 -8.65
N SER A 125 -21.23 -28.43 -8.48
CA SER A 125 -19.85 -28.78 -8.86
C SER A 125 -18.80 -28.41 -7.82
N SER A 126 -19.21 -27.81 -6.70
CA SER A 126 -18.34 -27.39 -5.61
C SER A 126 -18.59 -28.20 -4.36
N ASP A 127 -17.52 -28.55 -3.64
CA ASP A 127 -17.56 -29.32 -2.41
C ASP A 127 -16.38 -28.96 -1.48
N LEU A 128 -16.46 -29.41 -0.23
CA LEU A 128 -15.43 -29.11 0.78
C LEU A 128 -14.08 -29.79 0.51
N ALA A 129 -14.06 -30.95 -0.18
CA ALA A 129 -12.82 -31.67 -0.44
C ALA A 129 -11.97 -30.95 -1.50
N ASN A 130 -12.62 -30.47 -2.55
CA ASN A 130 -12.03 -29.60 -3.55
C ASN A 130 -11.65 -28.25 -2.94
N LEU A 131 -12.48 -27.67 -2.08
CA LEU A 131 -12.11 -26.46 -1.33
C LEU A 131 -10.80 -26.64 -0.56
N ILE A 132 -10.62 -27.76 0.15
CA ILE A 132 -9.39 -28.07 0.88
C ILE A 132 -8.19 -28.18 -0.07
N SER A 133 -8.36 -28.82 -1.22
CA SER A 133 -7.29 -28.94 -2.22
C SER A 133 -6.89 -27.56 -2.75
N GLN A 134 -7.87 -26.72 -3.09
CA GLN A 134 -7.65 -25.35 -3.53
C GLN A 134 -6.99 -24.47 -2.43
N MET A 135 -7.38 -24.64 -1.16
CA MET A 135 -6.71 -23.98 -0.03
C MET A 135 -5.25 -24.43 0.09
N SER A 136 -4.99 -25.74 -0.02
CA SER A 136 -3.63 -26.29 0.04
C SER A 136 -2.74 -25.71 -1.06
N ASP A 137 -3.25 -25.62 -2.29
CA ASP A 137 -2.52 -25.06 -3.43
C ASP A 137 -2.29 -23.56 -3.27
N ALA A 138 -3.35 -22.80 -2.93
CA ALA A 138 -3.28 -21.35 -2.74
C ALA A 138 -2.30 -20.97 -1.62
N PHE A 139 -2.34 -21.66 -0.48
CA PHE A 139 -1.44 -21.43 0.64
C PHE A 139 -0.03 -21.97 0.40
N GLY A 140 0.13 -22.92 -0.53
CA GLY A 140 1.43 -23.44 -0.96
C GLY A 140 2.21 -22.43 -1.80
N ILE A 141 1.50 -21.54 -2.49
CA ILE A 141 2.08 -20.39 -3.20
C ILE A 141 2.36 -19.27 -2.20
N LEU A 142 1.35 -18.90 -1.40
CA LEU A 142 1.43 -17.80 -0.45
C LEU A 142 0.84 -18.20 0.91
N PRO A 143 1.69 -18.58 1.89
CA PRO A 143 1.23 -18.99 3.21
C PRO A 143 0.44 -17.87 3.90
N PRO A 144 -0.75 -18.19 4.45
CA PRO A 144 -1.60 -17.17 5.05
C PRO A 144 -1.22 -16.85 6.50
N VAL A 145 -0.35 -17.66 7.09
CA VAL A 145 0.22 -17.43 8.41
C VAL A 145 1.71 -17.76 8.40
N TYR A 146 2.44 -17.03 9.21
CA TYR A 146 3.85 -17.29 9.48
C TYR A 146 4.04 -17.43 10.98
N SER A 147 4.95 -18.31 11.39
CA SER A 147 5.37 -18.37 12.78
C SER A 147 6.22 -17.14 13.11
N TYR A 148 6.12 -16.64 14.34
CA TYR A 148 7.12 -15.71 14.83
C TYR A 148 8.48 -16.44 14.85
N PRO A 149 9.57 -15.82 14.36
CA PRO A 149 10.89 -16.45 14.36
C PRO A 149 11.29 -16.88 15.76
N SER A 150 11.49 -18.18 15.94
CA SER A 150 11.90 -18.77 17.21
C SER A 150 13.40 -18.53 17.40
N GLY A 151 13.79 -17.68 18.35
CA GLY A 151 15.17 -17.65 18.87
C GLY A 151 16.12 -16.56 18.36
N THR A 152 15.64 -15.48 17.76
CA THR A 152 16.41 -14.23 17.68
C THR A 152 15.53 -13.07 18.13
N ASN A 153 15.91 -12.47 19.27
CA ASN A 153 15.28 -11.29 19.86
C ASN A 153 15.54 -10.04 19.00
N ALA A 154 14.98 -9.98 17.79
CA ALA A 154 14.97 -8.79 16.95
C ALA A 154 13.68 -8.72 16.13
N THR A 155 13.00 -7.57 16.25
CA THR A 155 11.93 -7.02 15.38
C THR A 155 10.47 -7.50 15.52
N ARG A 156 10.02 -7.90 16.71
CA ARG A 156 8.62 -7.62 17.10
C ARG A 156 8.52 -7.12 18.53
N THR A 157 8.26 -5.82 18.63
CA THR A 157 7.81 -5.20 19.88
C THR A 157 6.46 -5.84 20.24
N PRO A 158 6.31 -6.45 21.43
CA PRO A 158 5.02 -6.92 21.93
C PRO A 158 4.00 -5.81 21.78
N ILE A 159 2.86 -6.12 21.16
CA ILE A 159 1.72 -5.20 21.11
C ILE A 159 0.94 -5.48 22.39
N GLU A 160 0.78 -4.47 23.24
CA GLU A 160 0.00 -4.59 24.46
C GLU A 160 -1.47 -4.92 24.14
N PRO A 161 -2.26 -5.46 25.10
CA PRO A 161 -3.66 -5.84 24.87
C PRO A 161 -4.54 -4.72 24.28
N ASN A 162 -4.14 -3.46 24.46
CA ASN A 162 -4.75 -2.25 23.91
C ASN A 162 -4.29 -1.89 22.48
N GLY A 163 -3.49 -2.71 21.81
CA GLY A 163 -2.96 -2.41 20.47
C GLY A 163 -1.72 -1.51 20.46
N SER A 164 -1.18 -1.12 21.61
CA SER A 164 0.01 -0.25 21.70
C SER A 164 1.30 -1.02 21.45
N THR A 165 2.12 -0.53 20.52
CA THR A 165 3.49 -1.03 20.27
C THR A 165 4.46 -0.56 21.36
N ALA A 166 5.69 -1.12 21.42
CA ALA A 166 6.70 -0.57 22.33
C ALA A 166 7.04 0.89 22.02
N LEU A 167 6.84 1.34 20.77
CA LEU A 167 6.99 2.75 20.42
C LEU A 167 5.86 3.61 21.01
N HIS A 168 4.60 3.14 21.04
CA HIS A 168 3.52 3.83 21.77
C HIS A 168 3.86 3.97 23.25
N VAL A 169 4.26 2.87 23.90
CA VAL A 169 4.55 2.86 25.34
C VAL A 169 5.76 3.74 25.66
N ALA A 170 6.83 3.68 24.86
CA ALA A 170 7.99 4.53 25.04
C ALA A 170 7.66 6.02 24.84
N SER A 171 6.79 6.34 23.88
CA SER A 171 6.34 7.69 23.59
C SER A 171 5.44 8.24 24.71
N TYR A 172 4.49 7.44 25.18
CA TYR A 172 3.61 7.74 26.31
C TYR A 172 4.33 7.89 27.63
N GLN A 173 5.35 7.07 27.89
CA GLN A 173 6.14 7.18 29.13
C GLN A 173 7.16 8.31 29.10
N GLY A 174 7.42 8.91 27.94
CA GLY A 174 8.41 9.98 27.80
C GLY A 174 9.86 9.48 27.74
N ARG A 175 10.11 8.24 27.31
CA ARG A 175 11.45 7.63 27.32
C ARG A 175 12.18 7.89 26.00
N LYS A 176 12.76 9.09 25.88
CA LYS A 176 13.42 9.59 24.67
C LYS A 176 14.45 8.61 24.09
N GLU A 177 15.36 8.08 24.91
CA GLU A 177 16.45 7.20 24.47
C GLU A 177 15.91 5.86 23.94
N ILE A 178 14.78 5.39 24.48
CA ILE A 178 14.11 4.17 24.03
C ILE A 178 13.37 4.45 22.72
N VAL A 179 12.69 5.60 22.59
CA VAL A 179 12.07 6.04 21.33
C VAL A 179 13.12 6.12 20.23
N GLU A 180 14.26 6.77 20.49
CA GLU A 180 15.38 6.82 19.56
C GLU A 180 15.87 5.42 19.18
N LEU A 181 16.15 4.55 20.13
CA LEU A 181 16.62 3.20 19.85
C LEU A 181 15.61 2.40 19.00
N LEU A 182 14.31 2.48 19.32
CA LEU A 182 13.24 1.79 18.59
C LEU A 182 13.13 2.31 17.15
N LEU A 183 13.16 3.63 16.95
CA LEU A 183 13.17 4.22 15.62
C LEU A 183 14.44 3.85 14.84
N GLN A 184 15.61 3.80 15.49
CA GLN A 184 16.88 3.36 14.86
C GLN A 184 16.80 1.94 14.33
N LYS A 185 16.04 1.09 15.02
CA LYS A 185 15.82 -0.32 14.67
C LYS A 185 14.63 -0.53 13.73
N GLY A 186 14.04 0.54 13.18
CA GLY A 186 12.99 0.47 12.18
C GLY A 186 11.59 0.22 12.74
N ALA A 187 11.32 0.62 13.99
CA ALA A 187 9.98 0.52 14.55
C ALA A 187 8.98 1.36 13.72
N ASN A 188 7.91 0.71 13.25
CA ASN A 188 6.85 1.37 12.50
C ASN A 188 6.07 2.32 13.43
N HIS A 189 6.07 3.60 13.08
CA HIS A 189 5.47 4.69 13.85
C HIS A 189 4.09 5.13 13.32
N ALA A 190 3.56 4.47 12.29
CA ALA A 190 2.23 4.72 11.72
C ALA A 190 1.16 3.74 12.23
N ILE A 191 1.54 2.77 13.07
CA ILE A 191 0.60 1.82 13.66
C ILE A 191 -0.33 2.58 14.61
N ILE A 192 -1.64 2.40 14.45
CA ILE A 192 -2.65 2.88 15.39
C ILE A 192 -2.98 1.80 16.43
N ASN A 193 -3.10 2.20 17.69
CA ASN A 193 -3.57 1.32 18.76
C ASN A 193 -5.11 1.18 18.73
N LYS A 194 -5.71 0.43 19.66
CA LYS A 194 -7.18 0.26 19.75
C LYS A 194 -7.92 1.53 20.18
N TYR A 195 -7.19 2.58 20.58
CA TYR A 195 -7.73 3.91 20.84
C TYR A 195 -7.64 4.82 19.61
N ASN A 196 -7.30 4.28 18.43
CA ASN A 196 -7.03 5.01 17.20
C ASN A 196 -5.91 6.05 17.35
N SER A 197 -4.98 5.85 18.28
CA SER A 197 -3.86 6.74 18.51
C SER A 197 -2.57 6.13 17.98
N THR A 198 -1.76 6.92 17.31
CA THR A 198 -0.39 6.60 16.88
C THR A 198 0.61 6.84 18.00
N PRO A 199 1.86 6.31 17.93
CA PRO A 199 2.91 6.65 18.89
C PRO A 199 3.21 8.15 18.96
N LEU A 200 2.97 8.88 17.86
CA LEU A 200 3.15 10.32 17.79
C LEU A 200 2.09 11.05 18.64
N GLU A 201 0.85 10.62 18.57
CA GLU A 201 -0.28 11.21 19.31
C GLU A 201 -0.21 10.89 20.80
N GLU A 202 0.31 9.72 21.15
CA GLU A 202 0.57 9.30 22.54
C GLU A 202 1.84 9.93 23.13
N ALA A 203 2.61 10.70 22.37
CA ALA A 203 3.89 11.22 22.84
C ALA A 203 3.74 12.25 23.97
N LYS A 204 4.35 11.93 25.12
CA LYS A 204 4.28 12.73 26.36
C LYS A 204 4.91 14.11 26.26
N THR A 205 5.92 14.27 25.40
CA THR A 205 6.72 15.49 25.28
C THR A 205 6.88 15.87 23.81
N ASP A 206 6.92 17.17 23.52
CA ASP A 206 7.10 17.65 22.14
C ASP A 206 8.46 17.25 21.54
N GLU A 207 9.48 17.03 22.36
CA GLU A 207 10.78 16.50 21.92
C GLU A 207 10.69 15.09 21.32
N ILE A 208 9.86 14.23 21.92
CA ILE A 208 9.58 12.87 21.41
C ILE A 208 8.73 12.92 20.14
N LYS A 209 7.77 13.85 20.07
CA LYS A 209 7.01 14.10 18.84
C LYS A 209 7.97 14.44 17.70
N GLN A 210 8.89 15.38 17.94
CA GLN A 210 9.90 15.76 16.96
C GLN A 210 10.77 14.57 16.55
N LEU A 211 11.22 13.73 17.49
CA LEU A 211 12.01 12.53 17.18
C LEU A 211 11.32 11.52 16.26
N ILE A 212 10.03 11.23 16.53
CA ILE A 212 9.23 10.32 15.71
C ILE A 212 8.99 10.90 14.31
N ILE A 213 8.82 12.22 14.25
CA ILE A 213 8.69 12.98 13.00
C ILE A 213 10.00 12.97 12.20
N THR A 214 11.16 13.20 12.83
CA THR A 214 12.47 13.36 12.17
C THR A 214 13.03 12.04 11.60
N ARG A 215 12.69 10.87 12.16
CA ARG A 215 13.24 9.58 11.71
C ARG A 215 12.42 8.82 10.66
N ARG A 216 11.39 9.46 10.09
CA ARG A 216 10.71 9.00 8.88
C ARG A 216 11.76 8.85 7.77
N LYS A 217 12.06 7.62 7.32
CA LYS A 217 12.81 7.41 6.07
C LYS A 217 11.93 7.71 4.86
N ASN A 218 11.24 8.84 4.87
CA ASN A 218 10.43 9.25 3.75
C ASN A 218 11.30 10.11 2.82
N THR A 219 11.94 9.45 1.87
CA THR A 219 12.72 10.12 0.81
C THR A 219 11.81 10.77 -0.25
N ARG A 220 10.48 10.74 -0.06
CA ARG A 220 9.52 11.34 -1.01
C ARG A 220 9.77 12.82 -1.24
N PHE A 221 10.01 13.59 -0.19
CA PHE A 221 10.30 15.01 -0.33
C PHE A 221 11.78 15.28 -0.65
N CYS A 222 12.70 14.43 -0.17
CA CYS A 222 14.14 14.63 -0.34
C CYS A 222 14.64 14.13 -1.71
N SER A 223 14.86 15.06 -2.66
CA SER A 223 15.62 14.73 -3.88
C SER A 223 17.12 14.82 -3.61
N VAL A 224 17.89 13.83 -4.07
CA VAL A 224 19.36 13.81 -3.99
C VAL A 224 20.00 14.24 -5.32
N THR A 225 19.23 14.38 -6.40
CA THR A 225 19.72 14.77 -7.73
C THR A 225 18.80 15.77 -8.44
N VAL A 226 19.40 16.78 -9.07
CA VAL A 226 18.73 17.80 -9.91
C VAL A 226 18.22 17.22 -11.25
N GLU A 227 18.51 15.96 -11.56
CA GLU A 227 18.13 15.28 -12.81
C GLU A 227 16.61 15.23 -13.08
N TRP A 228 15.77 15.49 -12.06
CA TRP A 228 14.32 15.44 -12.15
C TRP A 228 13.72 16.77 -12.67
N ILE A 229 14.54 17.81 -12.76
CA ILE A 229 14.15 19.14 -13.19
C ILE A 229 15.00 19.54 -14.40
N LEU A 230 14.36 19.96 -15.50
CA LEU A 230 15.07 20.53 -16.65
C LEU A 230 15.01 22.05 -16.58
N ALA A 231 16.14 22.71 -16.32
CA ALA A 231 16.26 24.15 -16.49
C ALA A 231 16.41 24.46 -17.99
N THR A 232 15.43 25.14 -18.58
CA THR A 232 15.44 25.50 -20.00
C THR A 232 14.57 26.72 -20.28
N ASN A 233 14.93 27.51 -21.29
CA ASN A 233 14.23 28.78 -21.59
C ASN A 233 12.82 28.56 -22.20
N ASP A 234 12.57 27.36 -22.73
CA ASP A 234 11.36 26.92 -23.44
C ASP A 234 10.55 25.87 -22.65
N ALA A 235 10.68 25.84 -21.32
CA ALA A 235 10.05 24.83 -20.47
C ALA A 235 8.52 24.76 -20.67
N ASP A 236 7.89 25.91 -20.88
CA ASP A 236 6.49 26.11 -21.23
C ASP A 236 6.10 25.47 -22.57
N TYR A 237 6.90 25.67 -23.62
CA TYR A 237 6.70 25.03 -24.92
C TYR A 237 6.87 23.50 -24.83
N GLN A 238 7.90 23.04 -24.12
CA GLN A 238 8.13 21.60 -23.93
C GLN A 238 6.99 20.95 -23.15
N ALA A 239 6.53 21.58 -22.05
CA ALA A 239 5.37 21.13 -21.30
C ALA A 239 4.15 20.97 -22.22
N HIS A 240 3.84 21.97 -23.05
CA HIS A 240 2.75 21.92 -24.00
C HIS A 240 2.86 20.74 -24.98
N GLU A 241 4.02 20.57 -25.61
CA GLU A 241 4.25 19.50 -26.58
C GLU A 241 4.17 18.10 -25.94
N TYR A 242 4.62 17.96 -24.69
CA TYR A 242 4.48 16.71 -23.94
C TYR A 242 3.01 16.40 -23.63
N TRP A 243 2.25 17.38 -23.14
CA TRP A 243 0.83 17.20 -22.85
C TRP A 243 0.00 16.89 -24.10
N LYS A 244 0.36 17.47 -25.24
CA LYS A 244 -0.26 17.17 -26.53
C LYS A 244 -0.07 15.70 -26.93
N LYS A 245 1.11 15.13 -26.71
CA LYS A 245 1.38 13.70 -26.95
C LYS A 245 0.62 12.79 -25.99
N LEU A 246 0.52 13.17 -24.71
CA LEU A 246 -0.18 12.39 -23.69
C LEU A 246 -1.72 12.49 -23.77
N ALA A 247 -2.24 13.47 -24.51
CA ALA A 247 -3.67 13.76 -24.58
C ALA A 247 -4.52 12.57 -25.06
N ALA A 248 -3.92 11.65 -25.81
CA ALA A 248 -4.57 10.46 -26.37
C ALA A 248 -4.92 9.38 -25.32
N TYR A 249 -4.31 9.39 -24.12
CA TYR A 249 -4.26 8.20 -23.27
C TYR A 249 -5.03 8.29 -21.93
N GLY A 250 -5.71 9.40 -21.64
CA GLY A 250 -6.27 9.65 -20.29
C GLY A 250 -7.79 9.79 -20.17
N LYS A 251 -8.54 9.91 -21.27
CA LYS A 251 -10.01 10.14 -21.26
C LYS A 251 -10.83 8.92 -21.68
N ASP A 252 -10.19 7.77 -21.92
CA ASP A 252 -10.88 6.58 -22.40
C ASP A 252 -11.73 5.95 -21.27
N PRO A 253 -13.03 5.68 -21.47
CA PRO A 253 -13.85 4.93 -20.51
C PRO A 253 -13.31 3.52 -20.19
N LYS A 254 -12.35 3.01 -20.98
CA LYS A 254 -11.62 1.75 -20.76
C LYS A 254 -10.23 1.94 -20.14
N PHE A 255 -9.99 3.01 -19.38
CA PHE A 255 -8.69 3.27 -18.74
C PHE A 255 -8.11 2.07 -17.95
N TYR A 256 -8.95 1.20 -17.40
CA TYR A 256 -8.53 -0.02 -16.70
C TYR A 256 -7.72 -0.98 -17.60
N GLN A 257 -7.91 -0.95 -18.92
CA GLN A 257 -7.09 -1.72 -19.88
C GLN A 257 -5.67 -1.17 -19.95
N PHE A 258 -5.50 0.16 -19.85
CA PHE A 258 -4.19 0.77 -19.75
C PHE A 258 -3.53 0.44 -18.41
N ILE A 259 -4.28 0.39 -17.30
CA ILE A 259 -3.74 -0.04 -16.01
C ILE A 259 -3.28 -1.51 -16.06
N ASP A 260 -4.07 -2.39 -16.66
CA ASP A 260 -3.68 -3.79 -16.89
C ASP A 260 -2.43 -3.91 -17.78
N HIS A 261 -2.31 -3.06 -18.82
CA HIS A 261 -1.07 -2.95 -19.59
C HIS A 261 0.11 -2.52 -18.71
N ILE A 262 -0.03 -1.47 -17.91
CA ILE A 262 1.03 -1.01 -17.00
C ILE A 262 1.42 -2.15 -16.05
N LYS A 263 0.44 -2.88 -15.49
CA LYS A 263 0.72 -4.00 -14.61
C LYS A 263 1.60 -5.05 -15.31
N ARG A 264 1.18 -5.55 -16.47
CA ARG A 264 1.88 -6.63 -17.19
C ARG A 264 3.26 -6.24 -17.69
N HIS A 265 3.42 -5.00 -18.13
CA HIS A 265 4.60 -4.58 -18.88
C HIS A 265 5.57 -3.75 -18.06
N TYR A 266 5.11 -3.09 -16.98
CA TYR A 266 5.97 -2.30 -16.10
C TYR A 266 6.07 -2.93 -14.72
N VAL A 267 4.94 -3.23 -14.05
CA VAL A 267 4.98 -3.77 -12.68
C VAL A 267 5.60 -5.17 -12.64
N GLU A 268 5.19 -6.07 -13.54
CA GLU A 268 5.69 -7.45 -13.55
C GLU A 268 7.08 -7.62 -14.19
N LYS A 269 7.56 -6.63 -14.95
CA LYS A 269 8.87 -6.69 -15.62
C LYS A 269 9.88 -5.79 -14.94
N ASP A 270 9.66 -4.49 -14.98
CA ASP A 270 10.64 -3.46 -14.56
C ASP A 270 10.68 -3.27 -13.04
N LEU A 271 9.57 -3.56 -12.34
CA LEU A 271 9.47 -3.39 -10.88
C LEU A 271 9.61 -4.71 -10.11
N LYS A 272 9.87 -5.83 -10.79
CA LYS A 272 9.79 -7.19 -10.21
C LYS A 272 10.65 -7.42 -8.96
N GLU A 273 11.76 -6.69 -8.82
CA GLU A 273 12.73 -6.83 -7.72
C GLU A 273 12.61 -5.72 -6.66
N ILE A 274 11.59 -4.87 -6.75
CA ILE A 274 11.39 -3.76 -5.83
C ILE A 274 10.87 -4.24 -4.47
N ASP A 275 11.36 -3.60 -3.41
CA ASP A 275 10.82 -3.78 -2.07
C ASP A 275 9.34 -3.39 -1.99
N GLY A 276 8.51 -4.31 -1.50
CA GLY A 276 7.06 -4.14 -1.46
C GLY A 276 6.33 -4.38 -2.80
N ILE A 277 6.93 -5.10 -3.77
CA ILE A 277 6.29 -5.41 -5.06
C ILE A 277 4.89 -6.03 -4.95
N ASP A 278 4.64 -6.87 -3.94
CA ASP A 278 3.32 -7.48 -3.76
C ASP A 278 2.26 -6.45 -3.33
N THR A 279 2.64 -5.44 -2.55
CA THR A 279 1.78 -4.29 -2.21
C THR A 279 1.46 -3.46 -3.46
N ILE A 280 2.45 -3.24 -4.33
CA ILE A 280 2.26 -2.55 -5.61
C ILE A 280 1.27 -3.34 -6.49
N ARG A 281 1.50 -4.65 -6.67
CA ARG A 281 0.61 -5.55 -7.43
C ARG A 281 -0.82 -5.49 -6.91
N TYR A 282 -1.00 -5.56 -5.59
CA TYR A 282 -2.30 -5.48 -4.94
C TYR A 282 -3.07 -4.21 -5.35
N TYR A 283 -2.43 -3.04 -5.26
CA TYR A 283 -3.10 -1.79 -5.62
C TYR A 283 -3.42 -1.69 -7.12
N PHE A 284 -2.54 -2.18 -7.99
CA PHE A 284 -2.84 -2.26 -9.42
C PHE A 284 -4.02 -3.21 -9.72
N ASP A 285 -4.10 -4.36 -9.05
CA ASP A 285 -5.25 -5.26 -9.17
C ASP A 285 -6.55 -4.62 -8.69
N ARG A 286 -6.51 -3.91 -7.56
CA ARG A 286 -7.66 -3.16 -7.05
C ARG A 286 -8.09 -2.07 -8.03
N ALA A 287 -7.15 -1.36 -8.63
CA ALA A 287 -7.44 -0.32 -9.62
C ALA A 287 -8.19 -0.88 -10.84
N ILE A 288 -7.80 -2.08 -11.32
CA ILE A 288 -8.44 -2.76 -12.46
C ILE A 288 -9.81 -3.32 -12.06
N VAL A 289 -9.88 -4.10 -10.98
CA VAL A 289 -11.10 -4.81 -10.56
C VAL A 289 -12.19 -3.85 -10.10
N LYS A 290 -11.84 -2.84 -9.29
CA LYS A 290 -12.78 -1.84 -8.80
C LYS A 290 -13.02 -0.72 -9.81
N ARG A 291 -12.27 -0.69 -10.92
CA ARG A 291 -12.27 0.41 -11.89
C ARG A 291 -12.10 1.75 -11.20
N ASP A 292 -11.08 1.82 -10.34
CA ASP A 292 -10.80 2.99 -9.53
C ASP A 292 -9.32 3.38 -9.64
N PRO A 293 -8.99 4.45 -10.39
CA PRO A 293 -7.59 4.84 -10.56
C PRO A 293 -6.98 5.47 -9.31
N LEU A 294 -7.76 5.81 -8.27
CA LEU A 294 -7.20 6.36 -7.02
C LEU A 294 -6.19 5.40 -6.36
N TYR A 295 -6.36 4.09 -6.54
CA TYR A 295 -5.39 3.10 -6.07
C TYR A 295 -3.99 3.26 -6.68
N LEU A 296 -3.83 3.96 -7.81
CA LEU A 296 -2.51 4.29 -8.36
C LEU A 296 -1.77 5.30 -7.47
N ILE A 297 -2.48 6.26 -6.86
CA ILE A 297 -1.90 7.18 -5.88
C ILE A 297 -1.64 6.46 -4.56
N THR A 298 -2.51 5.56 -4.14
CA THR A 298 -2.26 4.71 -2.96
C THR A 298 -1.03 3.82 -3.16
N ALA A 299 -0.84 3.25 -4.35
CA ALA A 299 0.38 2.53 -4.70
C ALA A 299 1.61 3.45 -4.63
N TYR A 300 1.51 4.64 -5.23
CA TYR A 300 2.60 5.62 -5.29
C TYR A 300 3.07 6.11 -3.92
N THR A 301 2.13 6.28 -2.98
CA THR A 301 2.40 6.77 -1.62
C THR A 301 2.70 5.65 -0.63
N ALA A 302 2.50 4.38 -1.00
CA ALA A 302 2.77 3.23 -0.14
C ALA A 302 4.24 3.17 0.30
N ASP A 303 4.48 2.64 1.51
CA ASP A 303 5.84 2.39 2.04
C ASP A 303 6.52 1.23 1.29
N THR A 304 6.91 1.52 0.05
CA THR A 304 7.50 0.59 -0.91
C THR A 304 8.56 1.35 -1.72
N GLY A 305 9.40 0.63 -2.47
CA GLY A 305 10.33 1.28 -3.39
C GLY A 305 9.67 1.91 -4.64
N PHE A 306 8.34 1.89 -4.76
CA PHE A 306 7.66 2.32 -5.98
C PHE A 306 7.89 3.78 -6.31
N TYR A 307 7.71 4.68 -5.34
CA TYR A 307 7.91 6.12 -5.51
C TYR A 307 9.28 6.44 -6.12
N SER A 308 10.34 5.94 -5.48
CA SER A 308 11.72 6.26 -5.85
C SER A 308 12.05 5.71 -7.23
N THR A 309 11.67 4.46 -7.50
CA THR A 309 12.00 3.81 -8.76
C THR A 309 11.19 4.38 -9.92
N LEU A 310 9.90 4.67 -9.71
CA LEU A 310 9.07 5.31 -10.72
C LEU A 310 9.65 6.67 -11.10
N ASN A 311 10.00 7.52 -10.14
CA ASN A 311 10.56 8.84 -10.43
C ASN A 311 11.91 8.73 -11.17
N VAL A 312 12.77 7.77 -10.85
CA VAL A 312 14.00 7.50 -11.63
C VAL A 312 13.67 7.11 -13.07
N HIS A 313 12.73 6.19 -13.28
CA HIS A 313 12.36 5.74 -14.63
C HIS A 313 11.63 6.85 -15.42
N LEU A 314 10.90 7.74 -14.75
CA LEU A 314 10.25 8.89 -15.37
C LEU A 314 11.24 9.98 -15.78
N ALA A 315 12.29 10.23 -14.99
CA ALA A 315 13.33 11.18 -15.34
C ALA A 315 14.06 10.80 -16.65
N GLN A 316 14.10 9.51 -16.96
CA GLN A 316 14.68 8.92 -18.17
C GLN A 316 13.70 8.79 -19.34
N LEU A 317 12.41 9.09 -19.13
CA LEU A 317 11.37 8.90 -20.15
C LEU A 317 11.58 9.82 -21.36
N ARG A 318 11.65 9.23 -22.55
CA ARG A 318 11.76 9.95 -23.83
C ARG A 318 10.46 9.86 -24.61
N LEU A 319 9.66 10.93 -24.58
CA LEU A 319 8.34 11.00 -25.22
C LEU A 319 8.38 11.06 -26.77
N GLU A 320 9.57 11.13 -27.38
CA GLU A 320 9.75 10.98 -28.84
C GLU A 320 9.65 9.52 -29.29
N ASN A 321 9.87 8.56 -28.38
CA ASN A 321 9.83 7.13 -28.66
C ASN A 321 8.84 6.41 -27.75
N LEU A 322 7.57 6.82 -27.81
CA LEU A 322 6.46 6.22 -27.06
C LEU A 322 6.06 4.82 -27.56
N THR A 323 6.58 4.37 -28.70
CA THR A 323 6.31 3.04 -29.26
C THR A 323 7.09 1.92 -28.55
N ALA A 324 8.14 2.26 -27.80
CA ALA A 324 8.82 1.32 -26.92
C ALA A 324 7.91 0.97 -25.72
N GLU A 325 7.69 -0.33 -25.53
CA GLU A 325 6.76 -0.92 -24.54
C GLU A 325 6.95 -0.35 -23.12
N ASP A 326 8.20 -0.13 -22.72
CA ASP A 326 8.57 0.41 -21.41
C ASP A 326 8.18 1.89 -21.24
N ASN A 327 8.26 2.68 -22.32
CA ASN A 327 7.92 4.11 -22.29
C ASN A 327 6.40 4.31 -22.30
N LEU A 328 5.69 3.42 -22.99
CA LEU A 328 4.24 3.47 -23.13
C LEU A 328 3.52 3.31 -21.79
N SER A 329 3.95 2.35 -20.97
CA SER A 329 3.35 2.10 -19.64
C SER A 329 3.51 3.32 -18.72
N ARG A 330 4.69 3.94 -18.70
CA ARG A 330 4.93 5.16 -17.92
C ARG A 330 4.09 6.33 -18.42
N ALA A 331 3.95 6.49 -19.74
CA ALA A 331 3.10 7.51 -20.34
C ALA A 331 1.62 7.32 -19.99
N TYR A 332 1.12 6.07 -19.99
CA TYR A 332 -0.23 5.75 -19.54
C TYR A 332 -0.46 6.15 -18.09
N LEU A 333 0.50 5.87 -17.19
CA LEU A 333 0.38 6.22 -15.78
C LEU A 333 0.21 7.73 -15.60
N ILE A 334 1.04 8.55 -16.26
CA ILE A 334 0.95 10.01 -16.22
C ILE A 334 -0.40 10.47 -16.78
N ALA A 335 -0.79 9.96 -17.96
CA ALA A 335 -2.00 10.40 -18.64
C ALA A 335 -3.28 10.07 -17.85
N ILE A 336 -3.34 8.90 -17.19
CA ILE A 336 -4.46 8.51 -16.33
C ILE A 336 -4.56 9.44 -15.12
N ILE A 337 -3.45 9.63 -14.39
CA ILE A 337 -3.44 10.46 -13.18
C ILE A 337 -3.80 11.92 -13.50
N ALA A 338 -3.35 12.43 -14.65
CA ALA A 338 -3.55 13.83 -15.00
C ALA A 338 -4.91 14.17 -15.63
N ARG A 339 -5.65 13.19 -16.17
CA ARG A 339 -6.83 13.46 -17.01
C ARG A 339 -8.07 12.66 -16.64
N HIS A 340 -7.96 11.66 -15.77
CA HIS A 340 -9.12 10.86 -15.40
C HIS A 340 -10.03 11.67 -14.44
N PRO A 341 -11.36 11.73 -14.68
CA PRO A 341 -12.26 12.64 -13.95
C PRO A 341 -12.28 12.52 -12.43
N LYS A 342 -11.93 11.35 -11.88
CA LYS A 342 -11.79 11.16 -10.43
C LYS A 342 -10.69 12.03 -9.80
N PHE A 343 -9.67 12.42 -10.56
CA PHE A 343 -8.61 13.30 -10.07
C PHE A 343 -8.98 14.78 -10.17
N ASP A 344 -9.97 15.15 -10.99
CA ASP A 344 -10.46 16.54 -11.07
C ASP A 344 -10.94 17.03 -9.68
N ALA A 345 -11.55 16.13 -8.89
CA ALA A 345 -11.99 16.42 -7.52
C ALA A 345 -10.83 16.63 -6.53
N LEU A 346 -9.61 16.24 -6.90
CA LEU A 346 -8.39 16.41 -6.11
C LEU A 346 -7.55 17.59 -6.61
N SER A 347 -8.05 18.41 -7.54
CA SER A 347 -7.30 19.56 -8.06
C SER A 347 -6.85 20.51 -6.94
N TYR A 348 -5.59 20.95 -6.99
CA TYR A 348 -5.01 21.88 -6.04
C TYR A 348 -4.57 23.19 -6.70
N VAL A 349 -4.99 24.32 -6.12
CA VAL A 349 -4.53 25.67 -6.45
C VAL A 349 -4.13 26.36 -5.16
N GLY A 350 -2.92 26.90 -5.10
CA GLY A 350 -2.36 27.47 -3.89
C GLY A 350 -0.85 27.32 -3.80
N THR A 351 -0.30 27.62 -2.64
CA THR A 351 1.13 27.50 -2.36
C THR A 351 1.45 26.11 -1.80
N THR A 352 2.54 25.50 -2.24
CA THR A 352 3.02 24.22 -1.70
C THR A 352 4.54 24.20 -1.59
N TYR A 353 5.07 23.40 -0.68
CA TYR A 353 6.46 23.45 -0.23
C TYR A 353 7.17 22.12 -0.46
N ARG A 354 8.42 22.16 -0.93
CA ARG A 354 9.28 20.98 -1.07
C ARG A 354 10.66 21.26 -0.49
N GLY A 355 11.08 20.42 0.44
CA GLY A 355 12.46 20.42 0.94
C GLY A 355 13.37 19.65 0.00
N ILE A 356 14.51 20.23 -0.37
CA ILE A 356 15.52 19.57 -1.21
C ILE A 356 16.92 19.78 -0.63
N LEU A 357 17.81 18.81 -0.88
CA LEU A 357 19.25 18.99 -0.66
C LEU A 357 19.87 19.49 -1.96
N ILE A 358 20.57 20.62 -1.90
CA ILE A 358 21.16 21.26 -3.07
C ILE A 358 22.66 21.45 -2.90
N THR A 359 23.45 21.20 -3.95
CA THR A 359 24.89 21.49 -3.94
C THR A 359 25.16 22.94 -4.36
N ASN A 360 26.38 23.42 -4.12
CA ASN A 360 26.84 24.71 -4.66
C ASN A 360 26.76 24.78 -6.19
N ASP A 361 26.97 23.67 -6.90
CA ASP A 361 26.91 23.65 -8.37
C ASP A 361 25.48 23.68 -8.87
N ASP A 362 24.57 22.98 -8.20
CA ASP A 362 23.13 23.03 -8.49
C ASP A 362 22.59 24.45 -8.34
N LEU A 363 22.97 25.15 -7.26
CA LEU A 363 22.57 26.55 -7.03
C LEU A 363 22.96 27.50 -8.15
N LYS A 364 24.00 27.20 -8.94
CA LYS A 364 24.39 28.03 -10.10
C LYS A 364 23.35 27.96 -11.23
N GLN A 365 22.56 26.89 -11.28
CA GLN A 365 21.50 26.69 -12.27
C GLN A 365 20.22 27.44 -11.89
N TYR A 366 19.99 27.68 -10.59
CA TYR A 366 18.87 28.46 -10.09
C TYR A 366 19.21 29.96 -10.19
N LYS A 367 18.73 30.59 -11.27
CA LYS A 367 18.79 32.04 -11.46
C LYS A 367 17.39 32.59 -11.54
N ILE A 368 17.18 33.79 -11.00
CA ILE A 368 15.93 34.51 -11.16
C ILE A 368 15.65 34.68 -12.66
N GLY A 369 14.44 34.33 -13.07
CA GLY A 369 14.02 34.33 -14.46
C GLY A 369 14.16 32.98 -15.17
N THR A 370 15.01 32.06 -14.68
CA THR A 370 15.13 30.72 -15.24
C THR A 370 13.80 29.98 -15.13
N ARG A 371 13.41 29.33 -16.22
CA ARG A 371 12.28 28.42 -16.24
C ARG A 371 12.76 26.99 -16.04
N ILE A 372 11.97 26.24 -15.30
CA ILE A 372 12.23 24.85 -14.96
C ILE A 372 11.03 23.99 -15.33
N LEU A 373 11.28 22.76 -15.73
CA LEU A 373 10.27 21.77 -16.07
C LEU A 373 10.42 20.55 -15.15
N THR A 374 9.36 20.16 -14.46
CA THR A 374 9.35 18.89 -13.70
C THR A 374 9.29 17.74 -14.70
N LYS A 375 10.20 16.76 -14.64
CA LYS A 375 10.11 15.54 -15.47
C LYS A 375 9.34 14.40 -14.81
N THR A 376 9.18 14.49 -13.49
CA THR A 376 8.64 13.44 -12.63
C THR A 376 7.54 14.02 -11.75
N PHE A 377 6.85 13.13 -11.03
CA PHE A 377 5.97 13.55 -9.95
C PHE A 377 6.80 14.17 -8.84
N SER A 378 6.33 15.30 -8.30
CA SER A 378 6.99 15.98 -7.20
C SER A 378 6.05 16.06 -6.00
N SER A 379 6.29 15.20 -5.00
CA SER A 379 5.67 15.32 -3.68
C SER A 379 6.03 16.66 -3.02
N THR A 380 5.02 17.42 -2.64
CA THR A 380 5.11 18.70 -1.91
C THR A 380 4.10 18.70 -0.76
N SER A 381 4.23 19.60 0.19
CA SER A 381 3.31 19.69 1.35
C SER A 381 2.67 21.08 1.40
N LYS A 382 1.40 21.15 1.80
CA LYS A 382 0.73 22.43 2.10
C LYS A 382 1.43 23.20 3.23
N GLU A 383 2.15 22.50 4.10
CA GLU A 383 2.83 23.07 5.25
C GLU A 383 4.34 23.11 5.08
N MET A 384 4.92 24.31 5.16
CA MET A 384 6.37 24.52 5.05
C MET A 384 7.13 23.77 6.15
N SER A 385 6.57 23.73 7.37
CA SER A 385 7.17 23.01 8.50
C SER A 385 7.23 21.50 8.27
N VAL A 386 6.27 20.95 7.53
CA VAL A 386 6.23 19.53 7.15
C VAL A 386 7.31 19.26 6.11
N ALA A 387 7.38 20.06 5.04
CA ALA A 387 8.39 19.93 4.00
C ALA A 387 9.84 20.02 4.53
N ARG A 388 10.09 20.82 5.58
CA ARG A 388 11.41 20.99 6.20
C ARG A 388 11.92 19.75 6.94
N ARG A 389 11.03 18.95 7.55
CA ARG A 389 11.41 17.75 8.31
C ARG A 389 12.14 16.69 7.48
N PHE A 390 12.00 16.76 6.15
CA PHE A 390 12.58 15.79 5.22
C PHE A 390 13.96 16.19 4.70
N VAL A 391 14.46 17.38 5.05
CA VAL A 391 15.82 17.84 4.70
C VAL A 391 16.77 17.72 5.90
N SER A 392 16.22 17.73 7.12
CA SER A 392 16.94 17.84 8.39
C SER A 392 17.66 16.57 8.82
N SER A 393 18.63 16.08 8.03
CA SER A 393 19.54 14.99 8.41
C SER A 393 20.84 15.04 7.62
N SER A 394 21.86 15.69 8.19
CA SER A 394 23.27 15.34 7.99
C SER A 394 23.80 15.45 6.55
N GLY A 395 23.80 16.64 5.97
CA GLY A 395 24.62 16.93 4.79
C GLY A 395 26.10 16.90 5.18
N GLY A 396 26.85 15.92 4.68
CA GLY A 396 28.32 16.01 4.65
C GLY A 396 28.78 17.30 3.95
N ASP A 397 30.06 17.61 4.13
CA ASP A 397 30.75 18.77 3.57
C ASP A 397 30.21 19.08 2.15
N HIS A 398 29.64 20.27 1.90
CA HIS A 398 29.20 20.83 0.59
C HIS A 398 27.72 20.69 0.14
N ARG A 399 26.75 20.34 0.98
CA ARG A 399 25.29 20.39 0.64
C ARG A 399 24.51 21.34 1.54
N PHE A 400 23.52 22.04 0.97
CA PHE A 400 22.65 23.01 1.65
C PHE A 400 21.20 22.54 1.68
N ASP A 401 20.51 22.90 2.75
CA ASP A 401 19.07 22.70 2.88
C ASP A 401 18.35 23.84 2.15
N ALA A 402 17.55 23.49 1.14
CA ALA A 402 16.73 24.44 0.41
C ALA A 402 15.24 24.09 0.48
N ILE A 403 14.39 25.11 0.50
CA ILE A 403 12.95 24.98 0.35
C ILE A 403 12.52 25.62 -0.96
N CYS A 404 11.93 24.80 -1.82
CA CYS A 404 11.21 25.26 -3.00
C CYS A 404 9.77 25.60 -2.61
N ILE A 405 9.33 26.81 -2.95
CA ILE A 405 7.99 27.34 -2.70
C ILE A 405 7.31 27.46 -4.07
N TYR A 406 6.32 26.61 -4.34
CA TYR A 406 5.60 26.58 -5.61
C TYR A 406 4.26 27.31 -5.48
N GLU A 407 4.03 28.31 -6.33
CA GLU A 407 2.73 28.97 -6.50
C GLU A 407 1.99 28.29 -7.66
N ILE A 408 1.03 27.41 -7.33
CA ILE A 408 0.17 26.70 -8.28
C ILE A 408 -1.08 27.55 -8.57
N ARG A 409 -1.37 27.76 -9.85
CA ARG A 409 -2.46 28.59 -10.37
C ARG A 409 -3.45 27.81 -11.24
N ASN A 410 -2.98 26.76 -11.91
CA ASN A 410 -3.80 25.92 -12.77
C ASN A 410 -4.28 24.67 -12.02
N GLN A 411 -5.57 24.38 -12.18
CA GLN A 411 -6.22 23.21 -11.59
C GLN A 411 -5.64 21.87 -12.07
N ASN A 412 -4.98 21.84 -13.23
CA ASN A 412 -4.45 20.61 -13.82
C ASN A 412 -2.98 20.34 -13.46
N THR A 413 -2.36 21.15 -12.60
CA THR A 413 -0.91 21.10 -12.34
C THR A 413 -0.56 20.29 -11.11
N ALA A 414 -1.43 20.29 -10.10
CA ALA A 414 -1.18 19.59 -8.85
C ALA A 414 -2.45 18.95 -8.30
N LEU A 415 -2.26 17.85 -7.57
CA LEU A 415 -3.33 17.12 -6.90
C LEU A 415 -3.14 17.18 -5.38
N ASP A 416 -4.19 17.56 -4.65
CA ASP A 416 -4.31 17.40 -3.21
C ASP A 416 -4.61 15.94 -2.89
N ILE A 417 -3.57 15.21 -2.48
CA ILE A 417 -3.66 13.78 -2.20
C ILE A 417 -3.64 13.47 -0.71
N GLU A 418 -3.85 14.48 0.15
CA GLU A 418 -3.85 14.34 1.61
C GLU A 418 -4.72 13.16 2.07
N LYS A 419 -5.96 13.07 1.59
CA LYS A 419 -6.94 12.04 2.00
C LYS A 419 -6.81 10.69 1.28
N VAL A 420 -5.92 10.60 0.30
CA VAL A 420 -5.72 9.41 -0.54
C VAL A 420 -4.35 8.77 -0.27
N SER A 421 -3.39 9.59 0.14
CA SER A 421 -2.10 9.16 0.65
C SER A 421 -2.30 8.33 1.91
N ILE A 422 -1.45 7.33 2.08
CA ILE A 422 -1.41 6.57 3.34
C ILE A 422 -0.83 7.38 4.52
N TYR A 423 -0.45 8.64 4.29
CA TYR A 423 0.08 9.59 5.28
C TYR A 423 -0.65 10.94 5.23
N GLU A 424 -1.83 10.99 5.84
CA GLU A 424 -2.67 12.21 5.85
C GLU A 424 -1.95 13.40 6.52
N ASP A 425 -1.08 13.14 7.49
CA ASP A 425 -0.36 14.17 8.24
C ASP A 425 0.74 14.87 7.43
N GLU A 426 1.08 14.37 6.25
CA GLU A 426 2.02 15.01 5.33
C GLU A 426 1.38 16.16 4.55
N GLN A 427 0.05 16.28 4.58
CA GLN A 427 -0.72 17.26 3.79
C GLN A 427 -0.22 17.33 2.34
N GLU A 428 -0.06 16.14 1.76
CA GLU A 428 0.70 15.97 0.52
C GLU A 428 -0.07 16.54 -0.68
N VAL A 429 0.62 17.40 -1.43
CA VAL A 429 0.23 17.91 -2.73
C VAL A 429 1.20 17.34 -3.75
N LEU A 430 0.68 16.64 -4.76
CA LEU A 430 1.47 16.01 -5.80
C LEU A 430 1.48 16.89 -7.05
N ILE A 431 2.62 17.53 -7.34
CA ILE A 431 2.81 18.25 -8.61
C ILE A 431 3.05 17.22 -9.72
N LEU A 432 2.30 17.36 -10.82
CA LEU A 432 2.35 16.43 -11.94
C LEU A 432 3.63 16.63 -12.79
N PRO A 433 4.09 15.58 -13.49
CA PRO A 433 5.15 15.68 -14.48
C PRO A 433 4.81 16.69 -15.57
N TYR A 434 5.85 17.26 -16.16
CA TYR A 434 5.81 18.26 -17.22
C TYR A 434 5.07 19.53 -16.83
N SER A 435 5.21 19.94 -15.56
CA SER A 435 4.75 21.23 -15.05
C SER A 435 5.89 22.24 -15.12
N ALA A 436 5.62 23.41 -15.71
CA ALA A 436 6.61 24.45 -15.93
C ALA A 436 6.51 25.56 -14.87
N PHE A 437 7.64 25.92 -14.28
CA PHE A 437 7.72 26.98 -13.27
C PHE A 437 8.84 27.96 -13.60
N LYS A 438 8.65 29.22 -13.26
CA LYS A 438 9.66 30.27 -13.35
C LYS A 438 10.17 30.61 -11.95
N ILE A 439 11.48 30.66 -11.79
CA ILE A 439 12.10 31.13 -10.55
C ILE A 439 11.93 32.65 -10.48
N ILE A 440 11.23 33.13 -9.46
CA ILE A 440 10.90 34.56 -9.31
C ILE A 440 11.72 35.25 -8.22
N ASP A 441 12.14 34.51 -7.19
CA ASP A 441 12.94 35.04 -6.07
C ASP A 441 13.79 33.93 -5.47
N ILE A 442 15.00 34.27 -5.01
CA ILE A 442 15.91 33.35 -4.31
C ILE A 442 16.45 34.08 -3.10
N ARG A 443 16.11 33.60 -1.90
CA ARG A 443 16.60 34.14 -0.63
C ARG A 443 17.60 33.18 -0.03
N ARG A 444 18.68 33.74 0.52
CA ARG A 444 19.71 32.97 1.23
C ARG A 444 19.85 33.57 2.62
N ASP A 445 19.56 32.76 3.62
CA ASP A 445 19.85 33.03 5.03
C ASP A 445 21.00 32.12 5.49
N GLU A 446 21.62 32.43 6.63
CA GLU A 446 22.81 31.73 7.15
C GLU A 446 22.61 30.21 7.31
N SER A 447 21.36 29.75 7.44
CA SER A 447 21.00 28.34 7.61
C SER A 447 20.11 27.74 6.51
N GLN A 448 19.63 28.53 5.53
CA GLN A 448 18.60 28.06 4.62
C GLN A 448 18.53 28.83 3.29
N ILE A 449 18.18 28.12 2.21
CA ILE A 449 17.92 28.72 0.90
C ILE A 449 16.43 28.58 0.56
N GLU A 450 15.76 29.68 0.24
CA GLU A 450 14.39 29.67 -0.24
C GLU A 450 14.36 30.00 -1.73
N ILE A 451 13.69 29.15 -2.51
CA ILE A 451 13.56 29.30 -3.96
C ILE A 451 12.08 29.45 -4.25
N ASN A 452 11.66 30.64 -4.67
CA ASN A 452 10.27 30.92 -5.02
C ASN A 452 10.03 30.64 -6.50
N LEU A 453 9.06 29.78 -6.77
CA LEU A 453 8.70 29.28 -8.07
C LEU A 453 7.26 29.62 -8.36
N LYS A 454 7.04 30.23 -9.52
CA LYS A 454 5.72 30.62 -9.99
C LYS A 454 5.36 29.80 -11.21
N GLU A 455 4.19 29.20 -11.22
CA GLU A 455 3.72 28.46 -12.39
C GLU A 455 3.75 29.33 -13.65
N CYS A 456 4.30 28.78 -14.74
CA CYS A 456 4.30 29.43 -16.04
C CYS A 456 2.88 29.37 -16.63
N GLU A 457 2.46 30.45 -17.30
CA GLU A 457 1.21 30.43 -18.06
C GLU A 457 1.28 29.35 -19.16
N PRO A 458 0.15 28.69 -19.49
CA PRO A 458 0.10 27.72 -20.58
C PRO A 458 0.62 28.35 -21.88
N TRP A 459 1.46 27.62 -22.62
CA TRP A 459 1.91 28.07 -23.94
C TRP A 459 0.70 28.23 -24.87
N ALA A 460 0.53 29.44 -25.41
CA ALA A 460 -0.62 29.87 -26.21
C ALA A 460 -0.59 29.34 -27.65
#